data_AF-L7QZ77-F1
#
_entry.id   AF-L7QZ77-F1
#
_cell.length_a   1.000
_cell.length_b   1.000
_cell.length_c   1.000
_cell.angle_alpha   90.00
_cell.angle_beta   90.00
_cell.angle_gamma   90.00
#
_symmetry.space_group_name_H-M   'P 1'
#
loop_
_entity.id
_entity.type
_entity.pdbx_description
1 polymer ?
#
loop_
_entity_poly.entity_id
_entity_poly.type
_entity_poly.pdbx_seq_one_letter_code
_entity_poly.pdbx_strand_id
1 'polypeptide(L)'
;GSYDPMVPDAECLKVVTEILDSLNIGSYVLKVNHRRLLDGMFEACGVPAENFRGTCSTVDKLDKSPWSEVRTEMINEKGVTPEAADRIGEYVRLNGGTDLAEQLLKDEKLSKTKAAVEGLEGIKLLLYYCELFGIKDKILFDLSLARGL
;
A
#
# COMPACT_ATOMS: atom_id res chain seq x y z
N GLY A 1 9.73 17.08 11.93
CA GLY A 1 11.10 17.66 11.83
C GLY A 1 11.72 17.23 10.52
N SER A 2 12.91 17.71 10.20
CA SER A 2 13.72 17.15 9.10
C SER A 2 14.60 16.05 9.71
N TYR A 3 14.40 14.82 9.24
CA TYR A 3 15.06 13.61 9.73
C TYR A 3 15.44 12.73 8.54
N ASP A 4 16.25 11.71 8.78
CA ASP A 4 16.57 10.71 7.76
C ASP A 4 15.30 9.94 7.34
N PRO A 5 15.18 9.57 6.04
CA PRO A 5 13.97 8.95 5.52
C PRO A 5 13.59 7.68 6.27
N MET A 6 12.29 7.51 6.54
CA MET A 6 11.66 6.33 7.15
C MET A 6 12.10 5.99 8.59
N VAL A 7 13.05 6.72 9.19
CA VAL A 7 13.49 6.47 10.57
C VAL A 7 12.36 6.76 11.57
N PRO A 8 11.72 7.94 11.56
CA PRO A 8 10.60 8.22 12.47
C PRO A 8 9.38 7.34 12.16
N ASP A 9 9.15 7.03 10.89
CA ASP A 9 8.05 6.17 10.44
C ASP A 9 8.18 4.76 11.03
N ALA A 10 9.39 4.18 11.00
CA ALA A 10 9.67 2.89 11.60
C ALA A 10 9.55 2.92 13.14
N GLU A 11 9.96 4.02 13.78
CA GLU A 11 9.79 4.22 15.22
C GLU A 11 8.32 4.26 15.62
N CYS A 12 7.45 4.92 14.84
CA CYS A 12 6.01 4.88 15.07
C CYS A 12 5.46 3.45 15.06
N LEU A 13 5.88 2.61 14.11
CA LEU A 13 5.48 1.21 14.06
C LEU A 13 5.98 0.45 15.29
N LYS A 14 7.22 0.69 15.72
CA LYS A 14 7.79 0.07 16.93
C LYS A 14 6.98 0.42 18.18
N VAL A 15 6.64 1.68 18.38
CA VAL A 15 5.83 2.12 19.52
C VAL A 15 4.45 1.47 19.51
N VAL A 16 3.80 1.38 18.35
CA VAL A 16 2.50 0.70 18.21
C VAL A 16 2.62 -0.79 18.56
N THR A 17 3.65 -1.47 18.05
CA THR A 17 3.94 -2.88 18.39
C THR A 17 4.11 -3.06 19.90
N GLU A 18 4.92 -2.23 20.56
CA GLU A 18 5.15 -2.31 22.01
C GLU A 18 3.87 -2.11 22.83
N ILE A 19 3.01 -1.17 22.42
CA ILE A 19 1.72 -0.94 23.06
C ILE A 19 0.81 -2.17 22.90
N LEU A 20 0.67 -2.70 21.68
CA LEU A 20 -0.21 -3.85 21.43
C LEU A 20 0.28 -5.12 22.12
N ASP A 21 1.60 -5.34 22.16
CA ASP A 21 2.21 -6.44 22.91
C ASP A 21 1.95 -6.31 24.42
N SER A 22 2.08 -5.09 24.97
CA SER A 22 1.82 -4.81 26.39
C SER A 22 0.36 -5.03 26.79
N LEU A 23 -0.58 -4.81 25.86
CA LEU A 23 -2.01 -5.05 26.10
C LEU A 23 -2.39 -6.54 26.05
N ASN A 24 -1.51 -7.41 25.54
CA ASN A 24 -1.71 -8.86 25.44
C ASN A 24 -3.05 -9.26 24.79
N ILE A 25 -3.39 -8.63 23.66
CA ILE A 25 -4.66 -8.81 22.94
C ILE A 25 -4.68 -10.01 21.98
N GLY A 26 -3.64 -10.84 22.02
CA GLY A 26 -3.43 -11.95 21.09
C GLY A 26 -2.67 -11.54 19.83
N SER A 27 -2.86 -12.29 18.74
CA SER A 27 -2.15 -12.06 17.47
C SER A 27 -2.72 -10.87 16.72
N TYR A 28 -1.85 -10.03 16.17
CA TYR A 28 -2.20 -8.89 15.34
C TYR A 28 -1.22 -8.74 14.18
N VAL A 29 -1.62 -7.94 13.19
CA VAL A 29 -0.81 -7.57 12.03
C VAL A 29 -0.98 -6.07 11.79
N LEU A 30 0.12 -5.37 11.58
CA LEU A 30 0.17 -3.99 11.15
C LEU A 30 0.33 -3.94 9.63
N LYS A 31 -0.74 -3.55 8.93
CA LYS A 31 -0.69 -3.34 7.49
C LYS A 31 -0.05 -2.00 7.18
N VAL A 32 0.90 -1.99 6.25
CA VAL A 32 1.58 -0.78 5.78
C VAL A 32 1.47 -0.65 4.27
N ASN A 33 1.44 0.59 3.80
CA ASN A 33 1.47 0.95 2.39
C ASN A 33 1.99 2.39 2.25
N HIS A 34 2.24 2.85 1.03
CA HIS A 34 2.76 4.18 0.76
C HIS A 34 1.87 4.96 -0.22
N ARG A 35 1.48 6.18 0.14
CA ARG A 35 0.60 7.02 -0.70
C ARG A 35 1.12 7.18 -2.13
N ARG A 36 2.41 7.46 -2.28
CA ARG A 36 3.02 7.65 -3.61
C ARG A 36 3.05 6.37 -4.44
N LEU A 37 3.05 5.20 -3.79
CA LEU A 37 2.89 3.94 -4.49
C LEU A 37 1.47 3.80 -5.04
N LEU A 38 0.44 4.17 -4.27
CA LEU A 38 -0.93 4.20 -4.78
C LEU A 38 -1.07 5.18 -5.95
N ASP A 39 -0.50 6.39 -5.83
CA ASP A 39 -0.46 7.40 -6.91
C ASP A 39 0.13 6.78 -8.19
N GLY A 40 1.33 6.21 -8.09
CA GLY A 40 2.02 5.65 -9.24
C GLY A 40 1.38 4.38 -9.79
N MET A 41 0.78 3.55 -8.94
CA MET A 41 0.07 2.35 -9.36
C MET A 41 -1.19 2.69 -10.17
N PHE A 42 -1.96 3.68 -9.74
CA PHE A 42 -3.15 4.13 -10.46
C PHE A 42 -2.79 4.81 -11.78
N GLU A 43 -1.73 5.64 -11.79
CA GLU A 43 -1.18 6.21 -13.02
C GLU A 43 -0.75 5.10 -14.00
N ALA A 44 0.02 4.12 -13.54
CA ALA A 44 0.45 2.97 -14.34
C ALA A 44 -0.73 2.12 -14.85
N CYS A 45 -1.85 2.11 -14.13
CA CYS A 45 -3.09 1.45 -14.55
C CYS A 45 -3.93 2.30 -15.52
N GLY A 46 -3.58 3.56 -15.77
CA GLY A 46 -4.30 4.46 -16.67
C GLY A 46 -5.49 5.16 -16.01
N VAL A 47 -5.50 5.30 -14.69
CA VAL A 47 -6.51 6.08 -13.97
C VAL A 47 -6.22 7.57 -14.15
N PRO A 48 -7.19 8.38 -14.60
CA PRO A 48 -7.03 9.83 -14.66
C PRO A 48 -6.75 10.43 -13.27
N ALA A 49 -5.89 11.45 -13.20
CA ALA A 49 -5.51 12.07 -11.93
C ALA A 49 -6.72 12.64 -11.14
N GLU A 50 -7.75 13.13 -11.84
CA GLU A 50 -9.02 13.59 -11.24
C GLU A 50 -9.79 12.47 -10.51
N ASN A 51 -9.64 11.22 -10.95
CA ASN A 51 -10.31 10.06 -10.37
C ASN A 51 -9.49 9.39 -9.26
N PHE A 52 -8.29 9.90 -8.95
CA PHE A 52 -7.39 9.31 -7.96
C PHE A 52 -8.07 9.12 -6.59
N ARG A 53 -8.61 10.21 -6.02
CA ARG A 53 -9.25 10.17 -4.69
C ARG A 53 -10.48 9.25 -4.67
N GLY A 54 -11.28 9.28 -5.72
CA GLY A 54 -12.44 8.40 -5.86
C GLY A 54 -12.03 6.93 -5.91
N THR A 55 -10.98 6.61 -6.68
CA THR A 55 -10.43 5.26 -6.82
C THR A 55 -9.84 4.77 -5.50
N CYS A 56 -9.07 5.61 -4.77
CA CYS A 56 -8.55 5.27 -3.44
C CYS A 56 -9.67 4.92 -2.46
N SER A 57 -10.73 5.75 -2.42
CA SER A 57 -11.86 5.53 -1.53
C SER A 57 -12.59 4.22 -1.83
N THR A 58 -12.65 3.81 -3.09
CA THR A 58 -13.26 2.53 -3.47
C THR A 58 -12.35 1.36 -3.15
N VAL A 59 -11.03 1.47 -3.38
CA VAL A 59 -10.04 0.43 -3.04
C VAL A 59 -9.98 0.17 -1.53
N ASP A 60 -10.12 1.19 -0.68
CA ASP A 60 -10.16 1.02 0.79
C ASP A 60 -11.28 0.07 1.26
N LYS A 61 -12.38 -0.03 0.49
CA LYS A 61 -13.49 -0.94 0.80
C LYS A 61 -13.15 -2.42 0.63
N LEU A 62 -11.98 -2.78 0.08
CA LEU A 62 -11.55 -4.17 -0.04
C LEU A 62 -11.36 -4.87 1.31
N ASP A 63 -11.30 -4.11 2.42
CA ASP A 63 -11.30 -4.66 3.76
C ASP A 63 -12.66 -5.30 4.16
N LYS A 64 -13.75 -4.91 3.49
CA LYS A 64 -15.14 -5.28 3.85
C LYS A 64 -15.97 -5.80 2.67
N SER A 65 -15.59 -5.49 1.45
CA SER A 65 -16.30 -5.85 0.23
C SER A 65 -15.44 -6.71 -0.70
N PRO A 66 -16.05 -7.68 -1.40
CA PRO A 66 -15.34 -8.46 -2.40
C PRO A 66 -14.91 -7.59 -3.59
N TRP A 67 -13.85 -8.02 -4.27
CA TRP A 67 -13.32 -7.32 -5.45
C TRP A 67 -14.39 -7.03 -6.52
N SER A 68 -15.35 -7.93 -6.75
CA SER A 68 -16.40 -7.74 -7.75
C SER A 68 -17.23 -6.48 -7.49
N GLU A 69 -17.53 -6.16 -6.23
CA GLU A 69 -18.26 -4.94 -5.85
C GLU A 69 -17.37 -3.72 -6.02
N VAL A 70 -16.14 -3.77 -5.51
CA VAL A 70 -15.14 -2.69 -5.61
C VAL A 70 -14.87 -2.33 -7.08
N ARG A 71 -14.70 -3.33 -7.94
CA ARG A 71 -14.54 -3.16 -9.39
C ARG A 71 -15.75 -2.49 -10.02
N THR A 72 -16.96 -2.93 -9.66
CA THR A 72 -18.20 -2.38 -10.21
C THR A 72 -18.37 -0.92 -9.82
N GLU A 73 -18.06 -0.57 -8.58
CA GLU A 73 -18.10 0.81 -8.08
C GLU A 73 -17.07 1.71 -8.79
N MET A 74 -15.82 1.24 -8.97
CA MET A 74 -14.79 1.99 -9.71
C MET A 74 -15.25 2.36 -11.12
N ILE A 75 -15.90 1.42 -11.81
CA ILE A 75 -16.36 1.63 -13.19
C ILE A 75 -17.59 2.54 -13.23
N ASN A 76 -18.62 2.20 -12.46
CA ASN A 76 -19.93 2.84 -12.60
C ASN A 76 -20.01 4.20 -11.90
N GLU A 77 -19.28 4.40 -10.80
CA GLU A 77 -19.38 5.61 -9.99
C GLU A 77 -18.15 6.52 -10.11
N LYS A 78 -16.96 5.95 -10.32
CA LYS A 78 -15.70 6.71 -10.35
C LYS A 78 -15.18 6.96 -11.76
N GLY A 79 -15.83 6.44 -12.78
CA GLY A 79 -15.45 6.64 -14.18
C GLY A 79 -14.10 6.00 -14.54
N VAL A 80 -13.69 4.95 -13.83
CA VAL A 80 -12.49 4.17 -14.16
C VAL A 80 -12.84 3.19 -15.29
N THR A 81 -12.03 3.13 -16.34
CA THR A 81 -12.26 2.17 -17.44
C THR A 81 -12.19 0.72 -16.92
N PRO A 82 -12.98 -0.23 -17.47
CA PRO A 82 -12.91 -1.63 -17.07
C PRO A 82 -11.49 -2.21 -17.10
N GLU A 83 -10.69 -1.86 -18.11
CA GLU A 83 -9.33 -2.33 -18.29
C GLU A 83 -8.39 -1.78 -17.20
N ALA A 84 -8.57 -0.51 -16.80
CA ALA A 84 -7.82 0.07 -15.69
C ALA A 84 -8.23 -0.58 -14.36
N ALA A 85 -9.53 -0.82 -14.14
CA ALA A 85 -10.02 -1.51 -12.95
C ALA A 85 -9.45 -2.92 -12.84
N ASP A 86 -9.41 -3.68 -13.94
CA ASP A 86 -8.82 -5.03 -13.95
C ASP A 86 -7.32 -5.01 -13.62
N ARG A 87 -6.57 -4.06 -14.19
CA ARG A 87 -5.14 -3.86 -13.86
C ARG A 87 -4.93 -3.50 -12.39
N ILE A 88 -5.76 -2.62 -11.82
CA ILE A 88 -5.71 -2.30 -10.38
C ILE A 88 -5.90 -3.59 -9.57
N GLY A 89 -6.84 -4.44 -9.99
CA GLY A 89 -7.15 -5.72 -9.34
C GLY A 89 -5.98 -6.70 -9.27
N GLU A 90 -5.07 -6.65 -10.24
CA GLU A 90 -3.82 -7.44 -10.23
C GLU A 90 -2.90 -7.01 -9.09
N TYR A 91 -2.84 -5.72 -8.77
CA TYR A 91 -1.96 -5.16 -7.74
C TYR A 91 -2.58 -5.16 -6.34
N VAL A 92 -3.81 -4.69 -6.17
CA VAL A 92 -4.42 -4.48 -4.83
C VAL A 92 -4.69 -5.78 -4.06
N ARG A 93 -4.58 -6.94 -4.72
CA ARG A 93 -4.68 -8.25 -4.07
C ARG A 93 -3.33 -8.76 -3.56
N LEU A 94 -2.25 -8.08 -3.89
CA LEU A 94 -0.91 -8.45 -3.46
C LEU A 94 -0.66 -7.92 -2.06
N ASN A 95 -0.12 -8.80 -1.21
CA ASN A 95 0.44 -8.45 0.08
C ASN A 95 1.61 -9.38 0.39
N GLY A 96 2.51 -8.94 1.25
CA GLY A 96 3.74 -9.66 1.56
C GLY A 96 4.73 -8.82 2.37
N GLY A 97 6.01 -9.09 2.16
CA GLY A 97 7.12 -8.37 2.80
C GLY A 97 8.09 -7.77 1.78
N THR A 98 9.37 -7.74 2.13
CA THR A 98 10.44 -7.16 1.30
C THR A 98 10.49 -7.74 -0.10
N ASP A 99 10.29 -9.06 -0.25
CA ASP A 99 10.32 -9.74 -1.56
C ASP A 99 9.26 -9.20 -2.52
N LEU A 100 8.07 -8.84 -2.01
CA LEU A 100 7.02 -8.22 -2.81
C LEU A 100 7.43 -6.83 -3.27
N ALA A 101 8.05 -6.02 -2.39
CA ALA A 101 8.56 -4.71 -2.79
C ALA A 101 9.63 -4.84 -3.88
N GLU A 102 10.54 -5.82 -3.79
CA GLU A 102 11.55 -6.08 -4.82
C GLU A 102 10.98 -6.60 -6.13
N GLN A 103 9.93 -7.42 -6.07
CA GLN A 103 9.21 -7.87 -7.25
C GLN A 103 8.54 -6.68 -7.96
N LEU A 104 7.85 -5.82 -7.22
CA LEU A 104 7.16 -4.65 -7.78
C LEU A 104 8.11 -3.59 -8.31
N LEU A 105 9.32 -3.47 -7.78
CA LEU A 105 10.37 -2.60 -8.35
C LEU A 105 10.82 -3.06 -9.74
N LYS A 106 10.68 -4.36 -10.05
CA LYS A 106 11.01 -4.95 -11.36
C LYS A 106 9.82 -4.99 -12.32
N ASP A 107 8.61 -4.63 -11.86
CA ASP A 107 7.42 -4.58 -12.69
C ASP A 107 7.58 -3.51 -13.79
N GLU A 108 7.33 -3.87 -15.04
CA GLU A 108 7.57 -3.00 -16.19
C GLU A 108 6.70 -1.74 -16.22
N LYS A 109 5.53 -1.76 -15.56
CA LYS A 109 4.61 -0.62 -15.52
C LYS A 109 4.96 0.29 -14.35
N LEU A 110 5.18 -0.30 -13.16
CA LEU A 110 5.50 0.47 -11.94
C LEU A 110 6.90 1.09 -12.01
N SER A 111 7.90 0.38 -12.54
CA SER A 111 9.28 0.89 -12.68
C SER A 111 9.40 2.13 -13.57
N LYS A 112 8.44 2.34 -14.48
CA LYS A 112 8.37 3.53 -15.34
C LYS A 112 7.70 4.72 -14.65
N THR A 113 7.09 4.51 -13.49
CA THR A 113 6.34 5.52 -12.77
C THR A 113 7.14 6.01 -11.57
N LYS A 114 7.63 7.25 -11.65
CA LYS A 114 8.51 7.84 -10.61
C LYS A 114 7.89 7.77 -9.21
N ALA A 115 6.59 8.05 -9.08
CA ALA A 115 5.89 8.00 -7.80
C ALA A 115 5.86 6.56 -7.22
N ALA A 116 5.68 5.55 -8.06
CA ALA A 116 5.67 4.15 -7.64
C ALA A 116 7.06 3.72 -7.17
N VAL A 117 8.12 4.05 -7.93
CA VAL A 117 9.51 3.73 -7.55
C VAL A 117 9.87 4.38 -6.22
N GLU A 118 9.59 5.68 -6.05
CA GLU A 118 9.86 6.38 -4.79
C GLU A 118 9.08 5.77 -3.62
N GLY A 119 7.82 5.37 -3.84
CA GLY A 119 7.04 4.70 -2.81
C GLY A 119 7.55 3.30 -2.45
N LEU A 120 7.99 2.52 -3.42
CA LEU A 120 8.54 1.17 -3.21
C LEU A 120 9.89 1.21 -2.50
N GLU A 121 10.78 2.13 -2.88
CA GLU A 121 12.05 2.34 -2.17
C GLU A 121 11.82 2.77 -0.72
N GLY A 122 10.83 3.65 -0.48
CA GLY A 122 10.40 4.02 0.87
C GLY A 122 9.91 2.81 1.68
N ILE A 123 9.03 1.98 1.12
CA ILE A 123 8.56 0.76 1.77
C ILE A 123 9.71 -0.21 2.04
N LYS A 124 10.62 -0.41 1.08
CA LYS A 124 11.77 -1.30 1.28
C LYS A 124 12.64 -0.83 2.44
N LEU A 125 12.90 0.46 2.54
CA LEU A 125 13.67 1.04 3.64
C LEU A 125 12.93 0.90 4.99
N LEU A 126 11.63 1.16 5.01
CA LEU A 126 10.79 0.98 6.20
C LEU A 126 10.81 -0.47 6.69
N LEU A 127 10.65 -1.44 5.78
CA LEU A 127 10.68 -2.88 6.10
C LEU A 127 12.06 -3.30 6.64
N TYR A 128 13.15 -2.75 6.09
CA TYR A 128 14.49 -2.99 6.59
C TYR A 128 14.66 -2.48 8.03
N TYR A 129 14.18 -1.28 8.35
CA TYR A 129 14.22 -0.78 9.72
C TYR A 129 13.33 -1.59 10.67
N CYS A 130 12.16 -2.05 10.21
CA CYS A 130 11.30 -2.94 10.99
C CYS A 130 11.99 -4.28 11.30
N GLU A 131 12.83 -4.79 10.40
CA GLU A 131 13.67 -5.96 10.65
C GLU A 131 14.74 -5.67 11.72
N LEU A 132 15.41 -4.52 11.66
CA LEU A 132 16.38 -4.13 12.69
C LEU A 132 15.73 -3.92 14.07
N PHE A 133 14.48 -3.43 14.12
CA PHE A 133 13.71 -3.28 15.35
C PHE A 133 13.09 -4.59 15.87
N GLY A 134 13.25 -5.70 15.13
CA GLY A 134 12.74 -7.01 15.50
C GLY A 134 11.21 -7.11 15.45
N ILE A 135 10.55 -6.31 14.60
CA ILE A 135 9.08 -6.27 14.47
C ILE A 135 8.59 -6.77 13.10
N LYS A 136 9.48 -7.31 12.27
CA LYS A 136 9.20 -7.78 10.89
C LYS A 136 8.01 -8.74 10.80
N ASP A 137 7.85 -9.63 11.78
CA ASP A 137 6.77 -10.62 11.82
C ASP A 137 5.38 -9.99 12.06
N LYS A 138 5.32 -8.73 12.51
CA LYS A 138 4.07 -7.98 12.71
C LYS A 138 3.70 -7.12 11.50
N ILE A 139 4.62 -6.85 10.59
CA ILE A 139 4.40 -5.91 9.48
C ILE A 139 3.98 -6.67 8.22
N LEU A 140 2.88 -6.25 7.61
CA LEU A 140 2.43 -6.73 6.31
C LEU A 140 2.35 -5.57 5.32
N PHE A 141 3.17 -5.61 4.28
CA PHE A 141 3.02 -4.70 3.16
C PHE A 141 1.81 -5.12 2.33
N ASP A 142 0.78 -4.27 2.24
CA ASP A 142 -0.52 -4.61 1.65
C ASP A 142 -1.01 -3.49 0.72
N LEU A 143 -1.12 -3.79 -0.58
CA LEU A 143 -1.49 -2.79 -1.60
C LEU A 143 -2.97 -2.42 -1.57
N SER A 144 -3.82 -3.18 -0.87
CA SER A 144 -5.24 -2.81 -0.67
C SER A 144 -5.43 -1.67 0.32
N LEU A 145 -4.42 -1.38 1.16
CA LEU A 145 -4.51 -0.35 2.19
C LEU A 145 -4.44 1.05 1.57
N ALA A 146 -5.57 1.76 1.51
CA ALA A 146 -5.70 3.08 0.89
C ALA A 146 -6.45 4.09 1.80
N ARG A 147 -6.02 4.20 3.07
CA ARG A 147 -6.69 5.05 4.09
C ARG A 147 -6.08 6.45 4.22
N GLY A 148 -6.94 7.42 4.56
CA GLY A 148 -6.52 8.76 5.03
C GLY A 148 -6.00 9.70 3.93
N LEU A 149 -6.55 9.60 2.71
CA LEU A 149 -6.02 10.26 1.51
C LEU A 149 -6.73 11.55 1.09
#